data_AF-A0A224X9L8-F1
#
_entry.id   AF-A0A224X9L8-F1
#
_cell.length_a   1.000
_cell.length_b   1.000
_cell.length_c   1.000
_cell.angle_alpha   90.00
_cell.angle_beta   90.00
_cell.angle_gamma   90.00
#
_symmetry.space_group_name_H-M   'P 1'
#
loop_
_entity.id
_entity.type
_entity.pdbx_description
1 polymer ?
#
loop_
_entity_poly.entity_id
_entity_poly.type
_entity_poly.pdbx_seq_one_letter_code
_entity_poly.pdbx_strand_id
1 'polypeptide(L)'
;MISEKILNKINNKKPKYYNPCSIPLTTRILSKRNFSIYTSLLSLDGGTAIPNVVIRKDGSIHSNVSYSRKLSSFSIFQTLGIVRSIQNFENFLKGIDYIKEKLNKDEEVMLAVSCFYLPYSKDFMNMDYFKEYEKFGIHYISVTDINESSIRVYDTTPKIEDRWIKLEDFERAWEGDGAFKFLKDMKNVLILNPYSYYEIEILQNKVDILEFSLLVLKKNIENLVVGKKITENEEEFYFGELANIMLIDLSRNALLENNWSKISQISLSLNESKFSRFFLRDYLSDISLMLPELDIFRVEIESCIKNFERLTNRLNIEINKKSYDIKKIKILEKKIEKYFKQELSLYLKMDTYLEKMLGVK
;
A
#
# COMPACT_ATOMS: atom_id res chain seq x y z
N MET A 1 -2.14 -20.51 20.36
CA MET A 1 -2.84 -19.22 20.61
C MET A 1 -1.81 -18.12 20.80
N ILE A 2 -1.75 -17.15 19.89
CA ILE A 2 -0.95 -15.93 20.07
C ILE A 2 -1.53 -15.12 21.24
N SER A 3 -0.67 -14.58 22.10
CA SER A 3 -1.15 -13.72 23.19
C SER A 3 -1.72 -12.41 22.64
N GLU A 4 -2.88 -11.99 23.15
CA GLU A 4 -3.52 -10.71 22.84
C GLU A 4 -2.55 -9.52 23.04
N LYS A 5 -1.66 -9.62 24.03
CA LYS A 5 -0.58 -8.66 24.29
C LYS A 5 0.35 -8.46 23.10
N ILE A 6 0.68 -9.50 22.35
CA ILE A 6 1.54 -9.42 21.15
C ILE A 6 0.80 -8.69 20.02
N LEU A 7 -0.46 -9.04 19.77
CA LEU A 7 -1.28 -8.38 18.75
C LEU A 7 -1.51 -6.90 19.08
N ASN A 8 -1.78 -6.57 20.34
CA ASN A 8 -1.89 -5.19 20.79
C ASN A 8 -0.58 -4.41 20.59
N LYS A 9 0.59 -5.03 20.85
CA LYS A 9 1.89 -4.43 20.58
C LYS A 9 2.10 -4.15 19.08
N ILE A 10 1.64 -5.05 18.21
CA ILE A 10 1.71 -4.88 16.75
C ILE A 10 0.80 -3.73 16.31
N ASN A 11 -0.46 -3.74 16.74
CA ASN A 11 -1.48 -2.79 16.30
C ASN A 11 -1.29 -1.37 16.85
N ASN A 12 -0.56 -1.20 17.94
CA ASN A 12 -0.21 0.11 18.47
C ASN A 12 0.95 0.81 17.73
N LYS A 13 1.55 0.17 16.71
CA LYS A 13 2.56 0.82 15.87
C LYS A 13 1.90 1.89 15.00
N LYS A 14 2.53 3.07 14.91
CA LYS A 14 2.06 4.14 14.02
C LYS A 14 2.00 3.65 12.56
N PRO A 15 0.90 3.94 11.82
CA PRO A 15 0.81 3.63 10.41
C PRO A 15 1.96 4.22 9.60
N LYS A 16 2.43 3.48 8.60
CA LYS A 16 3.48 3.95 7.68
C LYS A 16 2.87 4.76 6.55
N TYR A 17 3.58 5.80 6.11
CA TYR A 17 3.09 6.76 5.10
C TYR A 17 2.76 6.16 3.73
N TYR A 18 3.32 4.99 3.39
CA TYR A 18 3.07 4.29 2.12
C TYR A 18 1.93 3.27 2.21
N ASN A 19 1.37 3.03 3.41
CA ASN A 19 0.15 2.25 3.51
C ASN A 19 -1.02 3.10 3.02
N PRO A 20 -1.90 2.57 2.14
CA PRO A 20 -3.17 3.23 1.84
C PRO A 20 -3.96 3.44 3.14
N CYS A 21 -4.50 4.65 3.37
CA CYS A 21 -5.16 5.03 4.63
C CYS A 21 -6.31 4.09 5.04
N SER A 22 -7.00 3.49 4.06
CA SER A 22 -8.08 2.52 4.30
C SER A 22 -7.62 1.26 5.06
N ILE A 23 -6.36 0.84 4.92
CA ILE A 23 -5.85 -0.40 5.53
C ILE A 23 -5.71 -0.28 7.06
N PRO A 24 -4.93 0.66 7.62
CA PRO A 24 -4.85 0.84 9.08
C PRO A 24 -6.21 1.18 9.72
N LEU A 25 -7.08 1.94 9.03
CA LEU A 25 -8.44 2.20 9.51
C LEU A 25 -9.28 0.92 9.57
N THR A 26 -9.20 0.06 8.54
CA THR A 26 -9.86 -1.25 8.55
C THR A 26 -9.36 -2.11 9.70
N THR A 27 -8.03 -2.21 9.90
CA THR A 27 -7.45 -2.95 11.03
C THR A 27 -7.97 -2.45 12.38
N ARG A 28 -8.09 -1.13 12.55
CA ARG A 28 -8.62 -0.51 13.76
C ARG A 28 -10.07 -0.90 14.02
N ILE A 29 -10.95 -0.77 13.02
CA ILE A 29 -12.36 -1.14 13.11
C ILE A 29 -12.52 -2.62 13.45
N LEU A 30 -11.77 -3.48 12.76
CA LEU A 30 -11.77 -4.93 13.01
C LEU A 30 -11.31 -5.26 14.43
N SER A 31 -10.26 -4.60 14.93
CA SER A 31 -9.76 -4.82 16.30
C SER A 31 -10.80 -4.46 17.36
N LYS A 32 -11.55 -3.36 17.17
CA LYS A 32 -12.66 -2.98 18.07
C LYS A 32 -13.80 -4.01 18.07
N ARG A 33 -13.99 -4.72 16.95
CA ARG A 33 -14.96 -5.81 16.82
C ARG A 33 -14.39 -7.18 17.25
N ASN A 34 -13.30 -7.19 18.02
CA ASN A 34 -12.60 -8.38 18.50
C ASN A 34 -12.09 -9.32 17.39
N PHE A 35 -11.88 -8.80 16.18
CA PHE A 35 -11.29 -9.54 15.08
C PHE A 35 -9.75 -9.39 15.11
N SER A 36 -9.05 -10.48 15.41
CA SER A 36 -7.59 -10.50 15.55
C SER A 36 -6.89 -10.38 14.20
N ILE A 37 -6.43 -9.18 13.87
CA ILE A 37 -5.75 -8.86 12.61
C ILE A 37 -4.75 -7.72 12.82
N TYR A 38 -3.80 -7.55 11.90
CA TYR A 38 -2.84 -6.47 11.96
C TYR A 38 -2.56 -5.83 10.58
N THR A 39 -2.15 -4.57 10.61
CA THR A 39 -2.04 -3.70 9.42
C THR A 39 -1.14 -4.28 8.35
N SER A 40 0.06 -4.76 8.71
CA SER A 40 1.02 -5.26 7.71
C SER A 40 0.52 -6.50 6.98
N LEU A 41 -0.29 -7.36 7.62
CA LEU A 41 -0.95 -8.50 6.95
C LEU A 41 -1.95 -8.01 5.91
N LEU A 42 -2.89 -7.13 6.30
CA LEU A 42 -3.88 -6.60 5.35
C LEU A 42 -3.24 -5.77 4.24
N SER A 43 -2.12 -5.10 4.51
CA SER A 43 -1.35 -4.36 3.51
C SER A 43 -0.82 -5.25 2.40
N LEU A 44 -0.63 -6.56 2.62
CA LEU A 44 -0.19 -7.51 1.59
C LEU A 44 -1.31 -7.93 0.62
N ASP A 45 -2.55 -7.50 0.84
CA ASP A 45 -3.67 -7.81 -0.05
C ASP A 45 -3.38 -7.28 -1.46
N GLY A 46 -3.59 -8.13 -2.46
CA GLY A 46 -3.23 -7.80 -3.84
C GLY A 46 -1.72 -7.86 -4.13
N GLY A 47 -0.91 -8.49 -3.27
CA GLY A 47 0.50 -8.78 -3.57
C GLY A 47 1.44 -7.58 -3.51
N THR A 48 1.15 -6.58 -2.67
CA THR A 48 1.94 -5.33 -2.57
C THR A 48 3.41 -5.56 -2.23
N ALA A 49 3.77 -6.69 -1.60
CA ALA A 49 5.16 -7.09 -1.33
C ALA A 49 5.93 -7.53 -2.58
N ILE A 50 5.26 -7.73 -3.71
CA ILE A 50 5.86 -8.26 -4.94
C ILE A 50 6.23 -7.07 -5.85
N PRO A 51 7.52 -6.90 -6.19
CA PRO A 51 7.95 -5.85 -7.11
C PRO A 51 7.35 -6.11 -8.49
N ASN A 52 7.05 -5.02 -9.19
CA ASN A 52 6.48 -5.07 -10.53
C ASN A 52 7.11 -4.03 -11.44
N VAL A 53 7.03 -4.29 -12.75
CA VAL A 53 7.28 -3.31 -13.80
C VAL A 53 6.28 -3.53 -14.93
N VAL A 54 5.80 -2.43 -15.50
CA VAL A 54 4.85 -2.40 -16.60
C VAL A 54 5.51 -1.71 -17.78
N ILE A 55 5.43 -2.36 -18.94
CA ILE A 55 5.74 -1.76 -20.23
C ILE A 55 4.40 -1.47 -20.91
N ARG A 56 4.09 -0.19 -21.07
CA ARG A 56 2.84 0.24 -21.72
C ARG A 56 2.94 0.13 -23.23
N LYS A 57 1.78 0.23 -23.90
CA LYS A 57 1.67 0.20 -25.37
C LYS A 57 2.55 1.24 -26.07
N ASP A 58 2.73 2.41 -25.48
CA ASP A 58 3.61 3.48 -26.00
C ASP A 58 5.10 3.24 -25.72
N GLY A 59 5.44 2.11 -25.08
CA GLY A 59 6.79 1.75 -24.68
C GLY A 59 7.28 2.44 -23.40
N SER A 60 6.40 3.17 -22.69
CA SER A 60 6.75 3.76 -21.40
C SER A 60 6.87 2.71 -20.30
N ILE A 61 7.80 2.95 -19.38
CA ILE A 61 8.14 2.02 -18.30
C ILE A 61 7.67 2.60 -16.97
N HIS A 62 6.85 1.85 -16.24
CA HIS A 62 6.31 2.26 -14.95
C HIS A 62 6.41 1.14 -13.92
N SER A 63 6.51 1.52 -12.66
CA SER A 63 6.27 0.63 -11.52
C SER A 63 5.30 1.34 -10.58
N ASN A 64 4.45 0.59 -9.90
CA ASN A 64 3.59 1.07 -8.82
C ASN A 64 3.05 -0.14 -8.07
N VAL A 65 3.05 -0.13 -6.74
CA VAL A 65 2.57 -1.26 -5.93
C VAL A 65 1.12 -1.68 -6.23
N SER A 66 0.28 -0.77 -6.75
CA SER A 66 -1.09 -1.08 -7.14
C SER A 66 -1.19 -2.06 -8.32
N TYR A 67 -0.18 -2.11 -9.21
CA TYR A 67 -0.16 -3.05 -10.33
C TYR A 67 -0.02 -4.49 -9.88
N SER A 68 0.55 -4.74 -8.70
CA SER A 68 0.66 -6.10 -8.13
C SER A 68 -0.71 -6.77 -7.94
N ARG A 69 -1.80 -5.99 -7.86
CA ARG A 69 -3.17 -6.54 -7.78
C ARG A 69 -3.53 -7.41 -8.98
N LYS A 70 -2.93 -7.17 -10.16
CA LYS A 70 -3.14 -8.02 -11.36
C LYS A 70 -2.57 -9.42 -11.22
N LEU A 71 -1.59 -9.60 -10.34
CA LEU A 71 -1.00 -10.91 -10.04
C LEU A 71 -1.92 -11.75 -9.16
N SER A 72 -2.69 -11.10 -8.28
CA SER A 72 -3.27 -11.77 -7.14
C SER A 72 -4.53 -12.57 -7.49
N SER A 73 -4.40 -13.89 -7.51
CA SER A 73 -5.50 -14.84 -7.37
C SER A 73 -5.92 -15.05 -5.89
N PHE A 74 -5.35 -14.28 -4.96
CA PHE A 74 -5.52 -14.46 -3.53
C PHE A 74 -5.85 -13.13 -2.84
N SER A 75 -7.10 -12.99 -2.43
CA SER A 75 -7.49 -11.86 -1.59
C SER A 75 -7.43 -12.28 -0.12
N ILE A 76 -6.67 -11.51 0.64
CA ILE A 76 -6.57 -11.65 2.09
C ILE A 76 -7.94 -11.36 2.72
N PHE A 77 -8.60 -10.29 2.28
CA PHE A 77 -9.93 -9.93 2.76
C PHE A 77 -10.96 -11.03 2.50
N GLN A 78 -11.02 -11.58 1.28
CA GLN A 78 -11.94 -12.68 0.97
C GLN A 78 -11.65 -13.92 1.81
N THR A 79 -10.38 -14.29 1.96
CA THR A 79 -9.99 -15.49 2.73
C THR A 79 -10.32 -15.34 4.22
N LEU A 80 -10.24 -14.12 4.75
CA LEU A 80 -10.63 -13.79 6.12
C LEU A 80 -12.15 -13.59 6.29
N GLY A 81 -12.94 -13.72 5.21
CA GLY A 81 -14.38 -13.44 5.25
C GLY A 81 -14.71 -11.98 5.53
N ILE A 82 -13.80 -11.05 5.24
CA ILE A 82 -14.00 -9.61 5.42
C ILE A 82 -14.54 -9.04 4.11
N VAL A 83 -15.81 -8.63 4.12
CA VAL A 83 -16.43 -7.93 2.99
C VAL A 83 -16.32 -6.44 3.21
N ARG A 84 -16.02 -5.74 2.12
CA ARG A 84 -15.81 -4.30 2.11
C ARG A 84 -16.63 -3.69 1.00
N SER A 85 -17.44 -2.70 1.32
CA SER A 85 -18.28 -2.00 0.34
C SER A 85 -18.28 -0.50 0.58
N ILE A 86 -18.31 0.27 -0.50
CA ILE A 86 -18.59 1.70 -0.43
C ILE A 86 -20.10 1.87 -0.58
N GLN A 87 -20.68 2.58 0.37
CA GLN A 87 -22.08 2.97 0.37
C GLN A 87 -22.16 4.49 0.53
N ASN A 88 -23.34 5.06 0.28
CA ASN A 88 -23.54 6.50 0.39
C ASN A 88 -24.89 6.79 1.04
N PHE A 89 -24.92 7.84 1.85
CA PHE A 89 -26.17 8.37 2.38
C PHE A 89 -26.82 9.32 1.38
N GLU A 90 -28.14 9.47 1.47
CA GLU A 90 -28.86 10.46 0.65
C GLU A 90 -28.54 11.90 1.06
N ASN A 91 -28.22 12.12 2.34
CA ASN A 91 -27.91 13.45 2.88
C ASN A 91 -27.09 13.34 4.18
N PHE A 92 -26.54 14.49 4.59
CA PHE A 92 -25.73 14.63 5.80
C PHE A 92 -26.43 14.16 7.07
N LEU A 93 -27.69 14.55 7.29
CA LEU A 93 -28.45 14.23 8.51
C LEU A 93 -28.61 12.72 8.71
N LYS A 94 -29.01 11.99 7.66
CA LYS A 94 -29.07 10.51 7.69
C LYS A 94 -27.72 9.88 8.04
N GLY A 95 -26.64 10.43 7.49
CA GLY A 95 -25.29 9.99 7.80
C GLY A 95 -24.90 10.24 9.26
N ILE A 96 -25.25 11.39 9.81
CA ILE A 96 -25.01 11.72 11.23
C ILE A 96 -25.79 10.78 12.16
N ASP A 97 -27.06 10.50 11.85
CA ASP A 97 -27.87 9.58 12.64
C ASP A 97 -27.27 8.15 12.65
N TYR A 98 -26.80 7.68 11.49
CA TYR A 98 -26.09 6.41 11.39
C TYR A 98 -24.79 6.39 12.21
N ILE A 99 -23.98 7.44 12.13
CA ILE A 99 -22.75 7.58 12.90
C ILE A 99 -23.06 7.51 14.39
N LYS A 100 -24.07 8.24 14.87
CA LYS A 100 -24.49 8.20 16.28
C LYS A 100 -24.93 6.79 16.69
N GLU A 101 -25.71 6.09 15.86
CA GLU A 101 -26.13 4.72 16.12
C GLU A 101 -24.92 3.77 16.27
N LYS A 102 -23.93 3.89 15.38
CA LYS A 102 -22.71 3.08 15.42
C LYS A 102 -21.86 3.39 16.65
N LEU A 103 -21.64 4.67 16.95
CA LEU A 103 -20.87 5.09 18.13
C LEU A 103 -21.54 4.64 19.44
N ASN A 104 -22.87 4.63 19.52
CA ASN A 104 -23.60 4.09 20.67
C ASN A 104 -23.39 2.58 20.89
N LYS A 105 -22.90 1.87 19.86
CA LYS A 105 -22.51 0.45 19.91
C LYS A 105 -20.99 0.26 20.03
N ASP A 106 -20.26 1.32 20.38
CA ASP A 106 -18.79 1.38 20.39
C ASP A 106 -18.13 1.08 19.03
N GLU A 107 -18.88 1.22 17.93
CA GLU A 107 -18.40 1.04 16.57
C GLU A 107 -17.97 2.36 15.93
N GLU A 108 -16.79 2.37 15.32
CA GLU A 108 -16.34 3.48 14.50
C GLU A 108 -16.82 3.36 13.05
N VAL A 109 -17.00 4.50 12.38
CA VAL A 109 -17.43 4.56 10.98
C VAL A 109 -16.31 5.13 10.12
N MET A 110 -15.87 4.38 9.11
CA MET A 110 -14.90 4.86 8.12
C MET A 110 -15.62 5.62 7.02
N LEU A 111 -15.20 6.86 6.79
CA LEU A 111 -15.77 7.77 5.82
C LEU A 111 -14.78 8.07 4.73
N ALA A 112 -15.29 8.23 3.51
CA ALA A 112 -14.51 8.76 2.41
C ALA A 112 -14.74 10.28 2.34
N VAL A 113 -13.66 11.05 2.34
CA VAL A 113 -13.71 12.52 2.49
C VAL A 113 -12.73 13.21 1.54
N SER A 114 -13.01 14.47 1.23
CA SER A 114 -12.08 15.35 0.53
C SER A 114 -11.06 15.96 1.50
N CYS A 115 -9.77 15.86 1.15
CA CYS A 115 -8.70 16.57 1.85
C CYS A 115 -8.78 18.09 1.73
N PHE A 116 -9.52 18.61 0.74
CA PHE A 116 -9.62 20.05 0.46
C PHE A 116 -10.39 20.80 1.54
N TYR A 117 -11.37 20.16 2.20
CA TYR A 117 -12.18 20.77 3.24
C TYR A 117 -11.85 20.30 4.66
N LEU A 118 -10.82 19.47 4.83
CA LEU A 118 -10.31 19.10 6.15
C LEU A 118 -9.42 20.21 6.72
N PRO A 119 -9.80 20.92 7.80
CA PRO A 119 -9.09 22.13 8.27
C PRO A 119 -7.63 21.91 8.67
N TYR A 120 -7.26 20.66 8.96
CA TYR A 120 -5.92 20.28 9.38
C TYR A 120 -5.04 19.79 8.21
N SER A 121 -5.62 19.61 7.02
CA SER A 121 -4.91 19.12 5.85
C SER A 121 -3.99 20.20 5.28
N LYS A 122 -2.85 19.79 4.73
CA LYS A 122 -1.99 20.70 3.94
C LYS A 122 -2.69 21.22 2.67
N ASP A 123 -3.74 20.52 2.25
CA ASP A 123 -4.51 20.81 1.04
C ASP A 123 -5.77 21.62 1.36
N PHE A 124 -5.96 22.03 2.62
CA PHE A 124 -7.14 22.77 3.06
C PHE A 124 -7.30 24.08 2.27
N MET A 125 -8.38 24.16 1.50
CA MET A 125 -8.72 25.26 0.60
C MET A 125 -7.59 25.65 -0.37
N ASN A 126 -6.65 24.75 -0.63
CA ASN A 126 -5.53 25.00 -1.52
C ASN A 126 -5.87 24.52 -2.93
N MET A 127 -6.02 25.45 -3.87
CA MET A 127 -6.36 25.14 -5.27
C MET A 127 -5.31 24.27 -5.99
N ASP A 128 -4.07 24.22 -5.50
CA ASP A 128 -3.04 23.31 -6.03
C ASP A 128 -3.41 21.83 -5.84
N TYR A 129 -4.29 21.50 -4.90
CA TYR A 129 -4.86 20.17 -4.70
C TYR A 129 -5.41 19.59 -6.02
N PHE A 130 -6.09 20.42 -6.83
CA PHE A 130 -6.71 19.96 -8.07
C PHE A 130 -5.71 19.74 -9.22
N LYS A 131 -4.48 20.28 -9.13
CA LYS A 131 -3.44 20.06 -10.15
C LYS A 131 -2.89 18.64 -10.13
N GLU A 132 -3.00 17.97 -8.99
CA GLU A 132 -2.54 16.59 -8.78
C GLU A 132 -3.70 15.65 -8.46
N TYR A 133 -4.94 16.05 -8.76
CA TYR A 133 -6.16 15.32 -8.40
C TYR A 133 -6.16 13.88 -8.92
N GLU A 134 -5.67 13.65 -10.14
CA GLU A 134 -5.51 12.30 -10.73
C GLU A 134 -4.56 11.38 -9.93
N LYS A 135 -3.68 11.95 -9.11
CA LYS A 135 -2.74 11.21 -8.25
C LYS A 135 -3.29 10.98 -6.84
N PHE A 136 -4.22 11.82 -6.40
CA PHE A 136 -4.80 11.73 -5.07
C PHE A 136 -6.04 10.84 -5.14
N GLY A 137 -5.90 9.60 -4.68
CA GLY A 137 -7.05 8.74 -4.44
C GLY A 137 -7.97 9.31 -3.37
N ILE A 138 -9.12 8.64 -3.20
CA ILE A 138 -10.07 8.91 -2.12
C ILE A 138 -9.35 8.82 -0.77
N HIS A 139 -9.46 9.87 0.04
CA HIS A 139 -8.95 9.86 1.41
C HIS A 139 -10.00 9.29 2.36
N TYR A 140 -9.54 8.57 3.38
CA TYR A 140 -10.39 7.93 4.36
C TYR A 140 -10.02 8.39 5.76
N ILE A 141 -11.04 8.65 6.57
CA ILE A 141 -10.94 8.95 8.01
C ILE A 141 -11.91 8.05 8.78
N SER A 142 -11.66 7.85 10.07
CA SER A 142 -12.60 7.18 10.97
C SER A 142 -13.25 8.19 11.91
N VAL A 143 -14.56 8.13 12.10
CA VAL A 143 -15.25 8.90 13.13
C VAL A 143 -15.18 8.15 14.45
N THR A 144 -14.71 8.83 15.49
CA THR A 144 -14.50 8.26 16.83
C THR A 144 -15.45 8.80 17.89
N ASP A 145 -16.02 9.99 17.69
CA ASP A 145 -16.94 10.63 18.64
C ASP A 145 -17.73 11.75 17.94
N ILE A 146 -18.87 12.16 18.52
CA ILE A 146 -19.69 13.26 18.01
C ILE A 146 -20.38 14.01 19.15
N ASN A 147 -20.41 15.33 19.06
CA ASN A 147 -21.19 16.20 19.94
C ASN A 147 -22.08 17.16 19.13
N GLU A 148 -22.75 18.09 19.80
CA GLU A 148 -23.72 19.00 19.19
C GLU A 148 -23.14 19.90 18.09
N SER A 149 -21.84 20.22 18.13
CA SER A 149 -21.21 21.20 17.24
C SER A 149 -20.02 20.66 16.45
N SER A 150 -19.50 19.50 16.84
CA SER A 150 -18.25 18.97 16.32
C SER A 150 -18.26 17.45 16.24
N ILE A 151 -17.41 16.92 15.36
CA ILE A 151 -17.14 15.50 15.20
C ILE A 151 -15.67 15.24 15.48
N ARG A 152 -15.37 14.12 16.13
CA ARG A 152 -14.01 13.69 16.38
C ARG A 152 -13.61 12.65 15.35
N VAL A 153 -12.48 12.87 14.68
CA VAL A 153 -12.01 12.01 13.59
C VAL A 153 -10.59 11.53 13.85
N TYR A 154 -10.35 10.28 13.52
CA TYR A 154 -9.04 9.66 13.47
C TYR A 154 -8.57 9.55 12.02
N ASP A 155 -7.43 10.17 11.72
CA ASP A 155 -6.78 10.16 10.42
C ASP A 155 -5.44 9.42 10.53
N THR A 156 -5.09 8.63 9.51
CA THR A 156 -3.86 7.83 9.52
C THR A 156 -2.68 8.55 8.88
N THR A 157 -2.91 9.75 8.33
CA THR A 157 -1.82 10.59 7.84
C THR A 157 -0.89 10.98 9.00
N PRO A 158 0.44 10.85 8.83
CA PRO A 158 1.44 10.72 9.90
C PRO A 158 1.62 11.95 10.83
N LYS A 159 0.77 12.97 10.74
CA LYS A 159 0.82 14.18 11.57
C LYS A 159 -0.41 14.35 12.49
N ILE A 160 -1.48 13.57 12.33
CA ILE A 160 -2.80 13.95 12.84
C ILE A 160 -3.54 12.73 13.39
N GLU A 161 -3.24 12.38 14.63
CA GLU A 161 -4.02 11.38 15.37
C GLU A 161 -5.10 12.13 16.16
N ASP A 162 -6.37 11.85 15.82
CA ASP A 162 -7.57 12.13 16.63
C ASP A 162 -7.88 13.62 16.93
N ARG A 163 -8.78 14.23 16.15
CA ARG A 163 -9.12 15.66 16.26
C ARG A 163 -10.61 15.96 16.15
N TRP A 164 -11.03 16.99 16.87
CA TRP A 164 -12.34 17.61 16.70
C TRP A 164 -12.36 18.55 15.49
N ILE A 165 -13.37 18.41 14.64
CA ILE A 165 -13.68 19.28 13.51
C ILE A 165 -15.10 19.81 13.72
N LYS A 166 -15.36 21.08 13.36
CA LYS A 166 -16.72 21.63 13.34
C LYS A 166 -17.59 20.88 12.34
N LEU A 167 -18.87 20.68 12.68
CA LEU A 167 -19.81 19.97 11.79
C LEU A 167 -19.90 20.60 10.38
N GLU A 168 -19.83 21.93 10.28
CA GLU A 168 -19.88 22.65 8.99
C GLU A 168 -18.67 22.37 8.07
N ASP A 169 -17.47 22.22 8.65
CA ASP A 169 -16.27 21.88 7.87
C ASP A 169 -16.30 20.38 7.51
N PHE A 170 -16.76 19.55 8.43
CA PHE A 170 -16.91 18.12 8.22
C PHE A 170 -17.95 17.80 7.13
N GLU A 171 -19.10 18.47 7.12
CA GLU A 171 -20.12 18.29 6.09
C GLU A 171 -19.55 18.56 4.70
N ARG A 172 -18.81 19.66 4.52
CA ARG A 172 -18.14 19.99 3.25
C ARG A 172 -17.07 18.98 2.86
N ALA A 173 -16.30 18.48 3.83
CA ALA A 173 -15.33 17.43 3.58
C ALA A 173 -16.00 16.11 3.16
N TRP A 174 -17.15 15.78 3.73
CA TRP A 174 -17.85 14.52 3.48
C TRP A 174 -18.77 14.55 2.26
N GLU A 175 -19.32 15.71 1.90
CA GLU A 175 -19.93 15.94 0.58
C GLU A 175 -18.91 15.66 -0.54
N GLY A 176 -17.61 15.78 -0.23
CA GLY A 176 -16.53 15.40 -1.10
C GLY A 176 -16.34 16.41 -2.23
N ASP A 177 -15.57 16.00 -3.24
CA ASP A 177 -15.23 16.91 -4.34
C ASP A 177 -16.33 16.99 -5.42
N GLY A 178 -17.42 16.24 -5.26
CA GLY A 178 -18.57 16.27 -6.17
C GLY A 178 -19.24 17.64 -6.30
N ALA A 179 -19.01 18.53 -5.33
CA ALA A 179 -19.43 19.93 -5.37
C ALA A 179 -18.70 20.74 -6.47
N PHE A 180 -17.49 20.35 -6.87
CA PHE A 180 -16.73 21.02 -7.91
C PHE A 180 -17.15 20.54 -9.30
N LYS A 181 -18.05 21.29 -9.95
CA LYS A 181 -18.56 20.96 -11.28
C LYS A 181 -17.46 20.65 -12.31
N PHE A 182 -16.32 21.35 -12.25
CA PHE A 182 -15.21 21.16 -13.19
C PHE A 182 -14.53 19.78 -13.07
N LEU A 183 -14.68 19.08 -11.95
CA LEU A 183 -14.12 17.72 -11.80
C LEU A 183 -14.92 16.66 -12.57
N LYS A 184 -16.19 16.92 -12.87
CA LYS A 184 -17.02 16.02 -13.69
C LYS A 184 -16.52 15.90 -15.12
N ASP A 185 -15.81 16.92 -15.59
CA ASP A 185 -15.27 16.99 -16.95
C ASP A 185 -13.82 16.45 -17.03
N MET A 186 -13.19 16.12 -15.89
CA MET A 186 -11.85 15.53 -15.86
C MET A 186 -11.91 14.02 -16.17
N LYS A 187 -11.12 13.57 -17.15
CA LYS A 187 -11.02 12.15 -17.51
C LYS A 187 -10.27 11.37 -16.42
N ASN A 188 -10.67 10.13 -16.17
CA ASN A 188 -10.02 9.19 -15.24
C ASN A 188 -10.02 9.61 -13.77
N VAL A 189 -10.92 10.51 -13.38
CA VAL A 189 -11.05 10.94 -11.99
C VAL A 189 -12.06 10.06 -11.24
N LEU A 190 -11.62 9.43 -10.15
CA LEU A 190 -12.52 8.79 -9.18
C LEU A 190 -13.18 9.89 -8.34
N ILE A 191 -14.35 10.34 -8.78
CA ILE A 191 -15.13 11.32 -8.03
C ILE A 191 -15.69 10.62 -6.79
N LEU A 192 -15.36 11.15 -5.62
CA LEU A 192 -15.97 10.77 -4.37
C LEU A 192 -17.46 11.11 -4.41
N ASN A 193 -18.33 10.09 -4.30
CA ASN A 193 -19.76 10.33 -4.16
C ASN A 193 -20.03 11.03 -2.81
N PRO A 194 -20.94 12.01 -2.74
CA PRO A 194 -21.27 12.68 -1.50
C PRO A 194 -21.71 11.71 -0.40
N TYR A 195 -21.27 12.00 0.83
CA TYR A 195 -21.63 11.25 2.03
C TYR A 195 -21.31 9.76 1.94
N SER A 196 -20.21 9.42 1.27
CA SER A 196 -19.74 8.05 1.13
C SER A 196 -19.13 7.54 2.43
N TYR A 197 -19.46 6.30 2.79
CA TYR A 197 -18.84 5.57 3.87
C TYR A 197 -18.43 4.18 3.41
N TYR A 198 -17.55 3.57 4.17
CA TYR A 198 -16.98 2.27 3.87
C TYR A 198 -17.47 1.27 4.91
N GLU A 199 -18.41 0.41 4.51
CA GLU A 199 -18.94 -0.63 5.37
C GLU A 199 -18.00 -1.84 5.35
N ILE A 200 -17.77 -2.39 6.54
CA ILE A 200 -16.93 -3.56 6.76
C ILE A 200 -17.81 -4.61 7.42
N GLU A 201 -17.94 -5.76 6.80
CA GLU A 201 -18.70 -6.90 7.33
C GLU A 201 -17.76 -8.08 7.56
N ILE A 202 -18.02 -8.84 8.63
CA ILE A 202 -17.27 -10.05 8.99
C ILE A 202 -18.21 -11.24 8.82
N LEU A 203 -17.94 -12.07 7.82
CA LEU A 203 -18.76 -13.24 7.50
C LEU A 203 -18.24 -14.53 8.14
N GLN A 204 -17.01 -14.54 8.64
CA GLN A 204 -16.37 -15.72 9.25
C GLN A 204 -15.76 -15.36 10.60
N ASN A 205 -16.03 -16.18 11.62
CA ASN A 205 -15.83 -15.79 13.02
C ASN A 205 -14.59 -16.37 13.72
N LYS A 206 -13.59 -16.92 12.99
CA LYS A 206 -12.26 -17.23 13.54
C LYS A 206 -11.31 -17.74 12.45
N VAL A 207 -10.12 -17.15 12.39
CA VAL A 207 -8.98 -17.64 11.61
C VAL A 207 -7.78 -17.71 12.55
N ASP A 208 -7.00 -18.79 12.50
CA ASP A 208 -5.68 -18.79 13.16
C ASP A 208 -4.79 -17.80 12.43
N ILE A 209 -4.59 -16.65 13.05
CA ILE A 209 -3.89 -15.54 12.41
C ILE A 209 -2.42 -15.87 12.14
N LEU A 210 -1.77 -16.72 12.94
CA LEU A 210 -0.37 -17.11 12.69
C LEU A 210 -0.29 -18.01 11.47
N GLU A 211 -1.11 -19.06 11.45
CA GLU A 211 -1.15 -20.03 10.35
C GLU A 211 -1.47 -19.33 9.03
N PHE A 212 -2.51 -18.49 9.03
CA PHE A 212 -2.87 -17.69 7.88
C PHE A 212 -1.74 -16.75 7.46
N SER A 213 -1.03 -16.15 8.42
CA SER A 213 0.10 -15.28 8.11
C SER A 213 1.27 -16.05 7.47
N LEU A 214 1.56 -17.26 7.93
CA LEU A 214 2.59 -18.10 7.31
C LEU A 214 2.19 -18.51 5.88
N LEU A 215 0.91 -18.81 5.64
CA LEU A 215 0.39 -19.08 4.30
C LEU A 215 0.53 -17.86 3.37
N VAL A 216 0.16 -16.67 3.84
CA VAL A 216 0.33 -15.42 3.08
C VAL A 216 1.82 -15.17 2.78
N LEU A 217 2.70 -15.42 3.75
CA LEU A 217 4.15 -15.27 3.58
C LEU A 217 4.66 -16.22 2.49
N LYS A 218 4.35 -17.52 2.58
CA LYS A 218 4.74 -18.54 1.61
C LYS A 218 4.28 -18.17 0.20
N LYS A 219 3.00 -17.80 0.05
CA LYS A 219 2.46 -17.39 -1.26
C LYS A 219 3.14 -16.14 -1.84
N ASN A 220 3.49 -15.15 -1.01
CA ASN A 220 4.24 -13.99 -1.48
C ASN A 220 5.66 -14.37 -1.91
N ILE A 221 6.34 -15.23 -1.15
CA ILE A 221 7.69 -15.70 -1.46
C ILE A 221 7.72 -16.53 -2.75
N GLU A 222 6.77 -17.43 -2.95
CA GLU A 222 6.63 -18.18 -4.20
C GLU A 222 6.46 -17.24 -5.40
N ASN A 223 5.59 -16.24 -5.29
CA ASN A 223 5.41 -15.26 -6.38
C ASN A 223 6.65 -14.38 -6.59
N LEU A 224 7.41 -14.07 -5.54
CA LEU A 224 8.67 -13.35 -5.63
C LEU A 224 9.73 -14.15 -6.39
N VAL A 225 9.83 -15.45 -6.11
CA VAL A 225 10.83 -16.37 -6.71
C VAL A 225 10.44 -16.75 -8.13
N VAL A 226 9.23 -17.29 -8.34
CA VAL A 226 8.81 -17.79 -9.67
C VAL A 226 8.76 -16.65 -10.68
N GLY A 227 8.27 -15.49 -10.25
CA GLY A 227 7.97 -14.37 -11.13
C GLY A 227 6.84 -14.68 -12.12
N LYS A 228 6.26 -13.65 -12.71
CA LYS A 228 5.21 -13.84 -13.72
C LYS A 228 5.20 -12.72 -14.74
N LYS A 229 4.80 -13.06 -15.97
CA LYS A 229 4.41 -12.11 -17.01
C LYS A 229 2.91 -12.21 -17.27
N ILE A 230 2.22 -11.08 -17.34
CA ILE A 230 0.82 -10.96 -17.77
C ILE A 230 0.78 -9.95 -18.91
N THR A 231 0.07 -10.27 -19.99
CA THR A 231 -0.17 -9.34 -21.09
C THR A 231 -1.65 -9.02 -21.15
N GLU A 232 -2.00 -7.74 -21.14
CA GLU A 232 -3.39 -7.27 -21.15
C GLU A 232 -3.45 -5.92 -21.87
N ASN A 233 -4.40 -5.76 -22.82
CA ASN A 233 -4.58 -4.51 -23.58
C ASN A 233 -3.30 -3.97 -24.23
N GLU A 234 -2.44 -4.86 -24.77
CA GLU A 234 -1.12 -4.55 -25.35
C GLU A 234 -0.09 -3.99 -24.34
N GLU A 235 -0.37 -4.07 -23.04
CA GLU A 235 0.58 -3.77 -21.97
C GLU A 235 1.17 -5.08 -21.42
N GLU A 236 2.44 -5.01 -21.02
CA GLU A 236 3.15 -6.15 -20.42
C GLU A 236 3.49 -5.87 -18.96
N PHE A 237 2.98 -6.71 -18.07
CA PHE A 237 3.20 -6.64 -16.63
C PHE A 237 4.14 -7.75 -16.21
N TYR A 238 5.24 -7.39 -15.56
CA TYR A 238 6.22 -8.32 -15.01
C TYR A 238 6.21 -8.22 -13.48
N PHE A 239 6.31 -9.36 -12.80
CA PHE A 239 6.24 -9.47 -11.34
C PHE A 239 7.38 -10.33 -10.78
N GLY A 240 7.76 -10.09 -9.52
CA GLY A 240 8.74 -10.89 -8.81
C GLY A 240 10.14 -10.80 -9.43
N GLU A 241 10.86 -11.91 -9.47
CA GLU A 241 12.19 -11.98 -10.09
C GLU A 241 12.18 -11.50 -11.56
N LEU A 242 11.15 -11.86 -12.33
CA LEU A 242 11.04 -11.43 -13.73
C LEU A 242 10.96 -9.91 -13.87
N ALA A 243 10.36 -9.19 -12.92
CA ALA A 243 10.34 -7.73 -12.93
C ALA A 243 11.76 -7.15 -12.76
N ASN A 244 12.53 -7.72 -11.83
CA ASN A 244 13.92 -7.32 -11.58
C ASN A 244 14.81 -7.58 -12.79
N ILE A 245 14.68 -8.75 -13.43
CA ILE A 245 15.41 -9.09 -14.67
C ILE A 245 15.06 -8.09 -15.78
N MET A 246 13.76 -7.86 -15.99
CA MET A 246 13.27 -6.97 -17.04
C MET A 246 13.78 -5.53 -16.87
N LEU A 247 13.80 -4.99 -15.64
CA LEU A 247 14.35 -3.65 -15.39
C LEU A 247 15.84 -3.54 -15.76
N ILE A 248 16.63 -4.59 -15.51
CA ILE A 248 18.06 -4.61 -15.88
C ILE A 248 18.22 -4.69 -17.41
N ASP A 249 17.47 -5.55 -18.07
CA ASP A 249 17.57 -5.71 -19.53
C ASP A 249 17.10 -4.46 -20.28
N LEU A 250 16.00 -3.84 -19.84
CA LEU A 250 15.55 -2.53 -20.34
C LEU A 250 16.61 -1.45 -20.12
N SER A 251 17.30 -1.45 -18.97
CA SER A 251 18.36 -0.47 -18.67
C SER A 251 19.54 -0.63 -19.63
N ARG A 252 19.98 -1.86 -19.87
CA ARG A 252 21.08 -2.17 -20.80
C ARG A 252 20.75 -1.73 -22.22
N ASN A 253 19.56 -2.06 -22.70
CA ASN A 253 19.12 -1.68 -24.04
C ASN A 253 19.02 -0.16 -24.18
N ALA A 254 18.43 0.52 -23.20
CA ALA A 254 18.33 1.97 -23.20
C ALA A 254 19.72 2.65 -23.16
N LEU A 255 20.70 2.09 -22.46
CA LEU A 255 22.08 2.59 -22.46
C LEU A 255 22.80 2.37 -23.80
N LEU A 256 22.51 1.29 -24.52
CA LEU A 256 23.07 1.05 -25.85
C LEU A 256 22.48 2.03 -26.87
N GLU A 257 21.19 2.32 -26.76
CA GLU A 257 20.46 3.26 -27.61
C GLU A 257 20.71 4.75 -27.24
N ASN A 258 21.42 5.02 -26.15
CA ASN A 258 21.51 6.35 -25.52
C ASN A 258 20.12 6.98 -25.25
N ASN A 259 19.13 6.16 -24.91
CA ASN A 259 17.76 6.57 -24.62
C ASN A 259 17.62 7.03 -23.16
N TRP A 260 18.03 8.26 -22.89
CA TRP A 260 18.03 8.84 -21.53
C TRP A 260 16.64 8.99 -20.91
N SER A 261 15.60 9.15 -21.73
CA SER A 261 14.22 9.18 -21.25
C SER A 261 13.82 7.84 -20.64
N LYS A 262 14.08 6.73 -21.33
CA LYS A 262 13.85 5.38 -20.79
C LYS A 262 14.70 5.10 -19.55
N ILE A 263 15.97 5.50 -19.54
CA ILE A 263 16.85 5.36 -18.36
C ILE A 263 16.26 6.09 -17.14
N SER A 264 15.70 7.29 -17.33
CA SER A 264 15.01 8.02 -16.28
C SER A 264 13.77 7.28 -15.77
N GLN A 265 12.91 6.78 -16.67
CA GLN A 265 11.73 5.98 -16.32
C GLN A 265 12.09 4.71 -15.53
N ILE A 266 13.17 4.03 -15.92
CA ILE A 266 13.68 2.84 -15.22
C ILE A 266 14.19 3.21 -13.84
N SER A 267 14.93 4.31 -13.68
CA SER A 267 15.39 4.77 -12.37
C SER A 267 14.24 5.14 -11.43
N LEU A 268 13.18 5.75 -11.96
CA LEU A 268 11.95 6.02 -11.20
C LEU A 268 11.28 4.71 -10.79
N SER A 269 11.16 3.75 -11.72
CA SER A 269 10.57 2.44 -11.45
C SER A 269 11.36 1.64 -10.40
N LEU A 270 12.70 1.68 -10.45
CA LEU A 270 13.57 1.09 -9.43
C LEU A 270 13.31 1.73 -8.05
N ASN A 271 13.23 3.06 -7.98
CA ASN A 271 12.93 3.76 -6.73
C ASN A 271 11.54 3.42 -6.18
N GLU A 272 10.52 3.28 -7.03
CA GLU A 272 9.18 2.90 -6.62
C GLU A 272 9.14 1.47 -6.06
N SER A 273 9.89 0.54 -6.68
CA SER A 273 9.93 -0.86 -6.26
C SER A 273 10.45 -1.07 -4.83
N LYS A 274 11.02 -0.05 -4.17
CA LYS A 274 11.40 -0.17 -2.75
C LYS A 274 10.19 -0.36 -1.82
N PHE A 275 9.01 0.15 -2.20
CA PHE A 275 7.82 0.06 -1.37
C PHE A 275 7.38 -1.39 -1.17
N SER A 276 7.50 -2.24 -2.20
CA SER A 276 7.19 -3.67 -2.07
C SER A 276 8.06 -4.35 -1.00
N ARG A 277 9.33 -3.97 -0.93
CA ARG A 277 10.27 -4.46 0.09
C ARG A 277 9.93 -3.93 1.47
N PHE A 278 9.45 -2.69 1.59
CA PHE A 278 8.97 -2.15 2.86
C PHE A 278 7.75 -2.91 3.39
N PHE A 279 6.79 -3.26 2.52
CA PHE A 279 5.65 -4.09 2.89
C PHE A 279 6.09 -5.45 3.43
N LEU A 280 7.01 -6.14 2.73
CA LEU A 280 7.56 -7.42 3.19
C LEU A 280 8.32 -7.29 4.52
N ARG A 281 9.16 -6.26 4.67
CA ARG A 281 9.93 -6.01 5.91
C ARG A 281 9.01 -5.81 7.11
N ASP A 282 7.99 -4.97 6.98
CA ASP A 282 7.07 -4.66 8.06
C ASP A 282 6.25 -5.89 8.44
N TYR A 283 5.82 -6.65 7.43
CA TYR A 283 5.14 -7.91 7.64
C TYR A 283 6.01 -8.93 8.38
N LEU A 284 7.27 -9.10 7.96
CA LEU A 284 8.25 -9.93 8.67
C LEU A 284 8.51 -9.44 10.10
N SER A 285 8.50 -8.12 10.31
CA SER A 285 8.65 -7.53 11.65
C SER A 285 7.48 -7.78 12.58
N ASP A 286 6.27 -7.95 12.06
CA ASP A 286 5.10 -8.25 12.87
C ASP A 286 4.99 -9.75 13.14
N ILE A 287 5.20 -10.58 12.11
CA ILE A 287 5.17 -12.04 12.28
C ILE A 287 6.32 -12.54 13.16
N SER A 288 7.50 -11.90 13.15
CA SER A 288 8.62 -12.29 14.03
C SER A 288 8.35 -12.05 15.51
N LEU A 289 7.39 -11.18 15.86
CA LEU A 289 6.95 -11.04 17.25
C LEU A 289 6.11 -12.23 17.72
N MET A 290 5.51 -12.97 16.79
CA MET A 290 4.71 -14.16 17.05
C MET A 290 5.54 -15.44 16.86
N LEU A 291 6.52 -15.40 15.95
CA LEU A 291 7.43 -16.50 15.62
C LEU A 291 8.88 -15.97 15.49
N PRO A 292 9.63 -15.86 16.62
CA PRO A 292 10.95 -15.23 16.69
C PRO A 292 11.99 -15.75 15.71
N GLU A 293 11.88 -16.99 15.28
CA GLU A 293 12.76 -17.63 14.31
C GLU A 293 12.78 -16.93 12.95
N LEU A 294 11.71 -16.21 12.59
CA LEU A 294 11.64 -15.40 11.38
C LEU A 294 12.43 -14.08 11.47
N ASP A 295 12.91 -13.69 12.65
CA ASP A 295 13.61 -12.40 12.82
C ASP A 295 14.91 -12.32 12.01
N ILE A 296 15.57 -13.46 11.76
CA ILE A 296 16.77 -13.52 10.92
C ILE A 296 16.48 -12.98 9.50
N PHE A 297 15.36 -13.36 8.91
CA PHE A 297 14.96 -12.90 7.59
C PHE A 297 14.57 -11.42 7.60
N ARG A 298 13.91 -10.95 8.67
CA ARG A 298 13.62 -9.52 8.85
C ARG A 298 14.89 -8.68 8.83
N VAL A 299 15.93 -9.09 9.56
CA VAL A 299 17.22 -8.39 9.62
C VAL A 299 17.92 -8.40 8.26
N GLU A 300 17.94 -9.53 7.57
CA GLU A 300 18.55 -9.64 6.24
C GLU A 300 17.82 -8.76 5.21
N ILE A 301 16.48 -8.77 5.19
CA ILE A 301 15.67 -7.90 4.32
C ILE A 301 15.92 -6.43 4.62
N GLU A 302 16.00 -6.04 5.89
CA GLU A 302 16.27 -4.65 6.26
C GLU A 302 17.64 -4.17 5.76
N SER A 303 18.66 -5.03 5.83
CA SER A 303 19.99 -4.77 5.27
C SER A 303 19.95 -4.62 3.75
N CYS A 304 19.25 -5.53 3.07
CA CYS A 304 19.03 -5.48 1.63
C CYS A 304 18.39 -4.15 1.21
N ILE A 305 17.30 -3.75 1.86
CA ILE A 305 16.60 -2.50 1.58
C ILE A 305 17.53 -1.29 1.67
N LYS A 306 18.31 -1.16 2.76
CA LYS A 306 19.25 -0.05 2.94
C LYS A 306 20.28 0.03 1.81
N ASN A 307 20.79 -1.13 1.37
CA ASN A 307 21.72 -1.19 0.25
C ASN A 307 21.03 -0.82 -1.07
N PHE A 308 19.82 -1.31 -1.32
CA PHE A 308 19.04 -0.99 -2.52
C PHE A 308 18.77 0.50 -2.63
N GLU A 309 18.24 1.13 -1.58
CA GLU A 309 17.96 2.57 -1.55
C GLU A 309 19.24 3.39 -1.82
N ARG A 310 20.37 2.99 -1.24
CA ARG A 310 21.65 3.65 -1.51
C ARG A 310 22.04 3.56 -2.98
N LEU A 311 21.84 2.41 -3.62
CA LEU A 311 22.16 2.20 -5.03
C LEU A 311 21.22 2.99 -5.95
N THR A 312 19.91 2.92 -5.72
CA THR A 312 18.91 3.60 -6.56
C THR A 312 18.95 5.11 -6.38
N ASN A 313 19.21 5.62 -5.17
CA ASN A 313 19.42 7.05 -4.94
C ASN A 313 20.65 7.56 -5.69
N ARG A 314 21.76 6.81 -5.68
CA ARG A 314 22.96 7.16 -6.45
C ARG A 314 22.69 7.14 -7.95
N LEU A 315 21.97 6.14 -8.45
CA LEU A 315 21.58 6.06 -9.85
C LEU A 315 20.73 7.27 -10.25
N ASN A 316 19.73 7.62 -9.44
CA ASN A 316 18.88 8.78 -9.65
C ASN A 316 19.67 10.09 -9.66
N ILE A 317 20.67 10.24 -8.77
CA ILE A 317 21.57 11.40 -8.76
C ILE A 317 22.37 11.49 -10.07
N GLU A 318 22.94 10.37 -10.54
CA GLU A 318 23.73 10.38 -11.80
C GLU A 318 22.86 10.69 -13.03
N ILE A 319 21.60 10.24 -13.05
CA ILE A 319 20.66 10.49 -14.16
C ILE A 319 20.15 11.93 -14.18
N ASN A 320 20.05 12.60 -13.02
CA ASN A 320 19.59 13.99 -12.96
C ASN A 320 20.69 15.03 -13.19
N LYS A 321 21.93 14.60 -13.49
CA LYS A 321 23.02 15.53 -13.83
C LYS A 321 22.85 16.08 -15.24
N LYS A 322 23.37 17.30 -15.46
CA LYS A 322 23.42 17.95 -16.78
C LYS A 322 24.24 17.17 -17.82
N SER A 323 25.19 16.35 -17.36
CA SER A 323 26.03 15.49 -18.20
C SER A 323 26.04 14.08 -17.64
N TYR A 324 25.66 13.10 -18.44
CA TYR A 324 25.59 11.70 -18.04
C TYR A 324 26.98 11.04 -18.00
N ASP A 325 27.30 10.39 -16.88
CA ASP A 325 28.48 9.54 -16.76
C ASP A 325 28.08 8.07 -17.02
N ILE A 326 28.09 7.67 -18.29
CA ILE A 326 27.70 6.32 -18.73
C ILE A 326 28.47 5.23 -17.98
N LYS A 327 29.76 5.45 -17.70
CA LYS A 327 30.60 4.47 -16.98
C LYS A 327 30.08 4.27 -15.55
N LYS A 328 29.77 5.35 -14.83
CA LYS A 328 29.19 5.26 -13.49
C LYS A 328 27.80 4.61 -13.50
N ILE A 329 26.95 4.95 -14.46
CA ILE A 329 25.61 4.36 -14.59
C ILE A 329 25.72 2.84 -14.81
N LYS A 330 26.59 2.38 -15.72
CA LYS A 330 26.85 0.95 -15.93
C LYS A 330 27.40 0.24 -14.68
N ILE A 331 28.23 0.91 -13.89
CA ILE A 331 28.72 0.35 -12.60
C ILE A 331 27.58 0.21 -11.60
N LEU A 332 26.68 1.19 -11.52
CA LEU A 332 25.53 1.16 -10.62
C LEU A 332 24.53 0.08 -11.04
N GLU A 333 24.23 -0.05 -12.33
CA GLU A 333 23.38 -1.11 -12.87
C GLU A 333 23.91 -2.51 -12.49
N LYS A 334 25.20 -2.79 -12.69
CA LYS A 334 25.81 -4.06 -12.28
C LYS A 334 25.71 -4.31 -10.77
N LYS A 335 25.79 -3.27 -9.95
CA LYS A 335 25.60 -3.39 -8.49
C LYS A 335 24.15 -3.69 -8.13
N ILE A 336 23.20 -3.11 -8.85
CA ILE A 336 21.76 -3.38 -8.68
C ILE A 336 21.43 -4.81 -9.13
N GLU A 337 21.98 -5.27 -10.24
CA GLU A 337 21.82 -6.67 -10.68
C GLU A 337 22.39 -7.65 -9.63
N LYS A 338 23.59 -7.37 -9.09
CA LYS A 338 24.15 -8.17 -8.00
C LYS A 338 23.26 -8.15 -6.77
N TYR A 339 22.66 -7.00 -6.46
CA TYR A 339 21.68 -6.89 -5.37
C TYR A 339 20.47 -7.79 -5.62
N PHE A 340 19.87 -7.77 -6.81
CA PHE A 340 18.73 -8.63 -7.14
C PHE A 340 19.04 -10.12 -6.98
N LYS A 341 20.25 -10.56 -7.35
CA LYS A 341 20.69 -11.95 -7.12
C LYS A 341 20.80 -12.29 -5.63
N GLN A 342 21.27 -11.36 -4.80
CA GLN A 342 21.34 -11.55 -3.35
C GLN A 342 19.95 -11.62 -2.73
N GLU A 343 19.05 -10.75 -3.17
CA GLU A 343 17.65 -10.73 -2.73
C GLU A 343 16.91 -12.01 -3.10
N LEU A 344 17.07 -12.51 -4.33
CA LEU A 344 16.50 -13.80 -4.75
C LEU A 344 17.00 -14.96 -3.87
N SER A 345 18.32 -14.99 -3.59
CA SER A 345 18.88 -16.02 -2.71
C SER A 345 18.27 -15.99 -1.32
N LEU A 346 17.95 -14.81 -0.79
CA LEU A 346 17.25 -14.66 0.48
C LEU A 346 15.81 -15.19 0.40
N TYR A 347 15.08 -14.89 -0.68
CA TYR A 347 13.73 -15.43 -0.88
C TYR A 347 13.72 -16.95 -0.99
N LEU A 348 14.68 -17.54 -1.71
CA LEU A 348 14.83 -19.01 -1.80
C LEU A 348 15.11 -19.66 -0.43
N LYS A 349 15.93 -19.01 0.42
CA LYS A 349 16.17 -19.49 1.78
C LYS A 349 14.91 -19.44 2.64
N MET A 350 14.15 -18.34 2.53
CA MET A 350 12.86 -18.20 3.21
C MET A 350 11.87 -19.26 2.73
N ASP A 351 11.84 -19.53 1.43
CA ASP A 351 10.93 -20.51 0.83
C ASP A 351 11.18 -21.92 1.38
N THR A 352 12.44 -22.36 1.33
CA THR A 352 12.89 -23.64 1.92
C THR A 352 12.58 -23.72 3.42
N TYR A 353 12.71 -22.61 4.15
CA TYR A 353 12.39 -22.55 5.57
C TYR A 353 10.88 -22.74 5.81
N LEU A 354 10.05 -22.05 5.04
CA LEU A 354 8.59 -22.12 5.14
C LEU A 354 8.04 -23.49 4.73
N GLU A 355 8.61 -24.14 3.71
CA GLU A 355 8.24 -25.51 3.32
C GLU A 355 8.45 -26.51 4.45
N LYS A 356 9.61 -26.44 5.11
CA LYS A 356 9.91 -27.26 6.28
C LYS A 356 8.96 -27.00 7.44
N MET A 357 8.60 -25.75 7.68
CA MET A 357 7.68 -25.37 8.74
C MET A 357 6.23 -25.80 8.48
N LEU A 358 5.76 -25.64 7.23
CA LEU A 358 4.38 -25.93 6.84
C LEU A 358 4.17 -27.41 6.48
N GLY A 359 5.24 -28.21 6.39
CA GLY A 359 5.16 -29.62 6.02
C GLY A 359 4.76 -29.85 4.56
N VAL A 360 4.96 -28.86 3.69
CA VAL A 360 4.67 -28.92 2.25
C VAL A 360 5.96 -29.31 1.54
N LYS A 361 5.95 -30.43 0.79
CA LYS A 361 7.05 -30.89 -0.06
C LYS A 361 6.75 -30.67 -1.52
#